data_AF-A0A2M8GAD3-F1
#
_entry.id   AF-A0A2M8GAD3-F1
#
_cell.length_a   1.000
_cell.length_b   1.000
_cell.length_c   1.000
_cell.angle_alpha   90.00
_cell.angle_beta   90.00
_cell.angle_gamma   90.00
#
_symmetry.space_group_name_H-M   'P 1'
#
loop_
_entity.id
_entity.type
_entity.pdbx_description
1 polymer ?
#
loop_
_entity_poly.entity_id
_entity_poly.type
_entity_poly.pdbx_seq_one_letter_code
_entity_poly.pdbx_strand_id
1 'polypeptide(L)'
;MFVLLEGHAGESIDARGKSGKDIPLFGRIVTIADVFDALISKRAYKESWGEERSLEEMIKAKAAIFDPELLDHFLLRLPLIRQIRERYKEKDAAEAK
;
A
#
# COMPACT_ATOMS: atom_id res chain seq x y z
N MET A 1 -4.75 1.88 -12.64
CA MET A 1 -4.02 0.83 -13.38
C MET A 1 -3.89 -0.35 -12.42
N PHE A 2 -4.89 -1.23 -12.42
CA PHE A 2 -4.87 -2.42 -11.57
C PHE A 2 -3.87 -3.42 -12.11
N VAL A 3 -3.24 -4.15 -11.19
CA VAL A 3 -2.23 -5.17 -11.41
C VAL A 3 -2.77 -6.24 -12.36
N LEU A 4 -2.44 -6.13 -13.66
CA LEU A 4 -2.49 -7.22 -14.63
C LEU A 4 -1.26 -8.08 -14.39
N LEU A 5 -1.36 -9.06 -13.50
CA LEU A 5 -0.42 -10.18 -13.47
C LEU A 5 -0.93 -11.21 -14.48
N GLU A 6 -0.21 -11.36 -15.60
CA GLU A 6 -0.44 -12.47 -16.51
C GLU A 6 -0.14 -13.78 -15.79
N GLY A 7 -1.17 -14.62 -15.63
CA GLY A 7 -1.12 -15.86 -14.87
C GLY A 7 -0.31 -16.95 -15.58
N HIS A 8 0.66 -17.52 -14.87
CA HIS A 8 1.34 -18.75 -15.25
C HIS A 8 0.38 -19.94 -15.02
N ALA A 9 0.22 -20.79 -16.03
CA ALA A 9 -0.73 -21.89 -16.04
C ALA A 9 -0.26 -23.07 -15.16
N GLY A 10 -0.98 -23.33 -14.08
CA GLY A 10 -0.82 -24.54 -13.25
C GLY A 10 -1.59 -24.41 -11.94
N GLU A 11 -2.65 -25.20 -11.81
CA GLU A 11 -3.66 -25.21 -10.72
C GLU A 11 -4.59 -23.99 -10.69
N SER A 12 -5.90 -24.26 -10.83
CA SER A 12 -6.96 -23.28 -11.03
C SER A 12 -7.25 -22.45 -9.78
N ILE A 13 -6.36 -21.50 -9.50
CA ILE A 13 -6.70 -20.26 -8.81
C ILE A 13 -7.43 -19.41 -9.82
N ASP A 14 -8.74 -19.37 -9.69
CA ASP A 14 -9.63 -18.54 -10.49
C ASP A 14 -9.34 -17.05 -10.21
N ALA A 15 -8.32 -16.52 -10.90
CA ALA A 15 -7.87 -15.14 -10.86
C ALA A 15 -8.80 -14.21 -11.67
N ARG A 16 -10.12 -14.44 -11.57
CA ARG A 16 -11.11 -13.45 -12.01
C ARG A 16 -10.79 -12.12 -11.33
N GLY A 17 -10.64 -11.06 -12.13
CA GLY A 17 -10.44 -9.70 -11.63
C GLY A 17 -11.61 -9.31 -10.73
N LYS A 18 -11.42 -9.37 -9.42
CA LYS A 18 -12.42 -8.95 -8.44
C LYS A 18 -12.38 -7.43 -8.31
N SER A 19 -13.55 -6.81 -8.25
CA SER A 19 -13.67 -5.36 -8.13
C SER A 19 -14.50 -4.98 -6.90
N GLY A 20 -14.18 -3.83 -6.30
CA GLY A 20 -14.93 -3.29 -5.16
C GLY A 20 -15.07 -4.28 -4.00
N LYS A 21 -16.32 -4.57 -3.62
CA LYS A 21 -16.66 -5.42 -2.45
C LYS A 21 -16.44 -6.91 -2.67
N ASP A 22 -16.22 -7.35 -3.90
CA ASP A 22 -15.86 -8.74 -4.19
C ASP A 22 -14.42 -9.05 -3.76
N ILE A 23 -13.59 -8.02 -3.59
CA ILE A 23 -12.25 -8.14 -3.00
C ILE A 23 -12.42 -8.37 -1.49
N PRO A 24 -11.88 -9.47 -0.94
CA PRO A 24 -11.91 -9.72 0.49
C PRO A 24 -11.40 -8.51 1.29
N LEU A 25 -11.99 -8.27 2.47
CA LEU A 25 -11.66 -7.11 3.31
C LEU A 25 -10.14 -6.98 3.55
N PHE A 26 -9.46 -8.09 3.85
CA PHE A 26 -8.02 -8.09 4.07
C PHE A 26 -7.24 -7.64 2.81
N GLY A 27 -7.67 -8.03 1.61
CA GLY A 27 -7.02 -7.63 0.36
C GLY A 27 -7.11 -6.12 0.14
N ARG A 28 -8.27 -5.53 0.44
CA ARG A 28 -8.47 -4.07 0.37
C ARG A 28 -7.59 -3.32 1.39
N ILE A 29 -7.47 -3.84 2.61
CA ILE A 29 -6.61 -3.27 3.66
C ILE A 29 -5.12 -3.34 3.26
N VAL A 30 -4.66 -4.52 2.85
CA VAL A 30 -3.25 -4.74 2.46
C VAL A 30 -2.88 -3.86 1.27
N THR A 31 -3.79 -3.66 0.31
CA THR A 31 -3.54 -2.78 -0.85
C THR A 31 -3.24 -1.34 -0.41
N ILE A 32 -3.98 -0.79 0.55
CA ILE A 32 -3.74 0.56 1.06
C ILE A 32 -2.37 0.64 1.74
N ALA A 33 -2.05 -0.35 2.59
CA ALA A 33 -0.78 -0.38 3.32
C ALA A 33 0.43 -0.53 2.39
N ASP A 34 0.36 -1.45 1.42
CA ASP A 34 1.43 -1.72 0.46
C ASP A 34 1.71 -0.52 -0.45
N VAL A 35 0.65 0.10 -0.99
CA VAL A 35 0.80 1.28 -1.84
C VAL A 35 1.36 2.47 -1.05
N PHE A 36 0.86 2.70 0.17
CA PHE A 36 1.40 3.77 1.02
C PHE A 36 2.90 3.57 1.28
N ASP A 37 3.29 2.38 1.73
CA ASP A 37 4.68 2.06 2.04
C ASP A 37 5.59 2.19 0.80
N ALA A 38 5.11 1.73 -0.36
CA ALA A 38 5.83 1.85 -1.63
C ALA A 38 6.03 3.30 -2.10
N LEU A 39 5.09 4.22 -1.81
CA LEU A 39 5.16 5.63 -2.20
C LEU A 39 6.10 6.46 -1.31
N ILE A 40 6.15 6.14 -0.01
CA ILE A 40 6.96 6.88 0.96
C ILE A 40 8.39 6.36 1.07
N SER A 41 8.63 5.08 0.75
CA SER A 41 9.94 4.46 0.88
C SER A 41 10.92 4.98 -0.18
N LYS A 42 12.09 5.45 0.26
CA LYS A 42 13.21 5.79 -0.64
C LYS A 42 13.71 4.50 -1.30
N ARG A 43 13.39 4.30 -2.58
CA ARG A 43 14.10 3.32 -3.41
C ARG A 43 15.39 3.97 -3.90
N ALA A 44 16.46 3.18 -4.02
CA ALA A 44 17.85 3.62 -4.30
C ALA A 44 18.06 4.54 -5.51
N TYR A 45 17.03 4.75 -6.35
CA TYR A 45 17.09 5.52 -7.60
C TYR A 45 15.97 6.56 -7.75
N LYS A 46 15.16 6.82 -6.72
CA LYS A 46 14.05 7.81 -6.81
C LYS A 46 13.86 8.50 -5.47
N GLU A 47 13.87 9.84 -5.46
CA GLU A 47 13.50 10.60 -4.27
C GLU A 47 12.09 10.23 -3.82
N SER A 48 11.91 9.98 -2.52
CA SER A 48 10.60 9.77 -1.92
C SER A 48 9.71 10.94 -2.28
N TRP A 49 8.48 10.69 -2.70
CA TRP A 49 7.54 11.75 -3.06
C TRP A 49 7.20 12.67 -1.88
N GLY A 50 7.58 12.28 -0.65
CA GLY A 50 7.16 12.92 0.58
C GLY A 50 5.85 12.31 1.03
N GLU A 51 5.63 12.29 2.35
CA GLU A 51 4.41 11.71 2.90
C GLU A 51 3.17 12.51 2.48
N GLU A 52 3.21 13.85 2.52
CA GLU A 52 2.08 14.68 2.06
C GLU A 52 1.68 14.37 0.62
N ARG A 53 2.63 14.39 -0.32
CA ARG A 53 2.34 14.12 -1.74
C ARG A 53 1.80 12.71 -1.95
N SER A 54 2.32 11.73 -1.22
CA SER A 54 1.84 10.34 -1.30
C SER A 54 0.38 10.25 -0.85
N LEU A 55 0.04 10.91 0.25
CA LEU A 55 -1.34 10.96 0.76
C LEU A 55 -2.27 11.70 -0.20
N GLU A 56 -1.84 12.82 -0.78
CA GLU A 56 -2.62 13.55 -1.78
C GLU A 56 -2.96 12.66 -2.99
N GLU A 57 -1.99 11.93 -3.53
CA GLU A 57 -2.21 11.02 -4.65
C GLU A 57 -3.13 9.85 -4.27
N MET A 58 -3.00 9.31 -3.06
CA MET A 58 -3.91 8.28 -2.56
C MET A 58 -5.34 8.80 -2.42
N ILE A 59 -5.53 10.04 -1.95
CA ILE A 59 -6.84 10.68 -1.85
C ILE A 59 -7.44 10.92 -3.25
N LYS A 60 -6.64 11.37 -4.23
CA LYS A 60 -7.10 11.52 -5.63
C LYS A 60 -7.56 10.19 -6.22
N ALA A 61 -6.91 9.08 -5.85
CA ALA A 61 -7.25 7.73 -6.30
C ALA A 61 -8.31 7.02 -5.43
N LYS A 62 -8.85 7.67 -4.40
CA LYS A 62 -9.70 7.08 -3.33
C LYS A 62 -10.86 6.24 -3.82
N ALA A 63 -11.56 6.66 -4.87
CA ALA A 63 -12.73 5.93 -5.41
C ALA A 63 -12.39 5.02 -6.60
N ALA A 64 -11.18 5.14 -7.14
CA ALA A 64 -10.75 4.42 -8.35
C ALA A 64 -9.90 3.18 -8.02
N ILE A 65 -9.08 3.24 -6.97
CA ILE A 65 -8.11 2.20 -6.60
C ILE A 65 -8.40 1.65 -5.21
N PHE A 66 -8.86 2.50 -4.29
CA PHE A 66 -9.03 2.16 -2.89
C PHE A 66 -10.50 2.00 -2.51
N ASP A 67 -10.73 1.41 -1.35
CA ASP A 67 -12.02 1.51 -0.69
C ASP A 67 -12.08 2.85 0.07
N PRO A 68 -13.07 3.72 -0.22
CA PRO A 68 -13.20 5.02 0.43
C PRO A 68 -13.23 4.96 1.96
N GLU A 69 -13.96 3.99 2.52
CA GLU A 69 -14.14 3.86 3.97
C GLU A 69 -12.85 3.42 4.64
N LEU A 70 -12.13 2.46 4.03
CA LEU A 70 -10.86 1.99 4.55
C LEU A 70 -9.77 3.05 4.43
N LEU A 71 -9.75 3.84 3.35
CA LEU A 71 -8.79 4.92 3.20
C LEU A 71 -9.03 6.02 4.25
N ASP A 72 -10.29 6.34 4.58
CA ASP A 72 -10.59 7.29 5.65
C ASP A 72 -10.13 6.79 7.02
N HIS A 73 -10.37 5.51 7.32
CA HIS A 73 -9.85 4.89 8.54
C HIS A 73 -8.33 4.88 8.59
N PHE A 74 -7.67 4.65 7.46
CA PHE A 74 -6.21 4.72 7.35
C PHE A 74 -5.70 6.13 7.67
N LEU A 75 -6.30 7.17 7.06
CA LEU A 75 -5.93 8.57 7.31
C LEU A 75 -6.16 8.96 8.78
N LEU A 76 -7.25 8.51 9.40
CA LEU A 76 -7.52 8.73 10.82
C LEU A 76 -6.47 8.09 11.73
N ARG A 77 -5.91 6.93 11.33
CA ARG A 77 -4.87 6.20 12.07
C ARG A 77 -3.46 6.54 11.63
N LEU A 78 -3.28 7.50 10.71
CA LEU A 78 -1.97 7.91 10.21
C LEU A 78 -0.98 8.29 11.33
N PRO A 79 -1.36 8.98 12.43
CA PRO A 79 -0.44 9.24 13.54
C PRO A 79 0.12 7.96 14.19
N LEU A 80 -0.72 6.91 14.33
CA LEU A 80 -0.28 5.62 14.86
C LEU A 80 0.62 4.89 13.86
N ILE A 81 0.26 4.92 12.57
CA ILE A 81 1.06 4.32 11.50
C ILE A 81 2.45 4.96 11.46
N ARG A 82 2.54 6.29 11.60
CA ARG A 82 3.81 7.03 11.72
C ARG A 82 4.65 6.54 12.91
N GLN A 83 4.03 6.34 14.08
CA GLN A 83 4.72 5.82 15.26
C GLN A 83 5.26 4.40 15.04
N ILE A 84 4.46 3.52 14.43
CA ILE A 84 4.89 2.16 14.09
C ILE A 84 6.07 2.22 13.12
N ARG A 85 5.95 3.02 12.05
CA ARG A 85 7.01 3.18 11.05
C ARG A 85 8.29 3.72 11.67
N GLU A 86 8.22 4.68 12.59
CA GLU A 86 9.39 5.19 13.29
C GLU A 86 10.03 4.13 14.20
N ARG A 87 9.21 3.33 14.89
CA ARG A 87 9.69 2.25 15.76
C ARG A 87 10.39 1.13 14.99
N TYR A 88 9.92 0.83 13.78
CA TYR A 88 10.42 -0.27 12.94
C TYR A 88 11.21 0.20 11.72
N LYS A 89 11.59 1.48 11.64
CA LYS A 89 12.59 1.93 10.66
C LYS A 89 13.81 1.04 10.84
N GLU A 90 14.22 0.37 9.77
CA GLU A 90 15.47 -0.39 9.79
C GLU A 90 16.56 0.56 10.28
N LYS A 91 17.11 0.27 11.46
CA LYS A 91 18.49 0.67 11.72
C LYS A 91 19.27 -0.12 10.68
N ASP A 92 19.90 0.59 9.74
CA ASP A 92 20.81 0.00 8.77
C ASP A 92 21.62 -1.12 9.44
N ALA A 93 21.84 -2.22 8.72
CA ALA A 93 22.63 -3.39 9.10
C ALA A 93 24.11 -3.05 9.41
N ALA A 94 24.35 -2.13 10.34
CA ALA A 94 25.64 -1.65 10.83
C ALA A 94 26.09 -2.40 12.10
N GLU A 95 25.27 -3.34 12.61
CA GLU A 95 25.60 -4.19 13.76
C GLU A 95 25.59 -5.68 13.39
N ALA A 96 26.16 -6.03 12.23
CA ALA A 96 26.73 -7.36 12.01
C ALA A 96 28.25 -7.21 11.96
N LYS A 97 28.86 -7.01 13.13
CA LYS A 97 30.31 -7.07 13.32
C LYS A 97 30.68 -8.42 13.91
#